data_AF-A0A1Y0ITP0-F1
#
_entry.id   AF-A0A1Y0ITP0-F1
#
_cell.length_a   1.000
_cell.length_b   1.000
_cell.length_c   1.000
_cell.angle_alpha   90.00
_cell.angle_beta   90.00
_cell.angle_gamma   90.00
#
_symmetry.space_group_name_H-M   'P 1'
#
loop_
_entity.id
_entity.type
_entity.pdbx_description
1 polymer ?
#
loop_
_entity_poly.entity_id
_entity_poly.type
_entity_poly.pdbx_seq_one_letter_code
_entity_poly.pdbx_strand_id
1 'polypeptide(L)'
;MKKQIAWAVLAAAFTMGTVSGAPLTGSHTAHAQTATIVDPALLSTLAGLTNLDSLKVILTYEQAPTQSDLDLLAGLGITSGKKLKKLPIVITSATKVQLQALLGLENSNVKAVYTDKKLQYFLEESVAKIGAKQVWSDPDLGYTGRGVGVAVIDSGIDGTHPDLQFGKRTVQNVKVVDDLLTTFINPVYVENVLDSDNLGGHGTHCAGIIAADGTSTNGRYKGVAPDANLIGVSSGAAILVTTALEGMDYVLANKDRYNIQVVSNSWGTTGAYDPNDPINVASKALHDAGVTVVFAAGNEGPGENTLNPYSVAPWVIGVAAGNKNENVLADFSSRGIPGDSVYKPTITAPGVDIISAKAKQSVLAPLSLQTDLAMIPLQHLPYWTTMSGTSMATPHIAGVLALMEEANPNLTPDQAKAILENTAIPMPGYQEFEVGKGYVDALAAVRQAKQ
;
A
#
# COMPACT_ATOMS: atom_id res chain seq x y z
N MET A 1 -34.95 -10.47 -18.86
CA MET A 1 -33.84 -10.35 -19.84
C MET A 1 -33.40 -8.90 -19.84
N LYS A 2 -32.20 -8.46 -19.47
CA LYS A 2 -30.88 -9.06 -19.24
C LYS A 2 -30.26 -8.38 -17.99
N LYS A 3 -29.54 -9.17 -17.19
CA LYS A 3 -28.69 -8.72 -16.09
C LYS A 3 -27.53 -7.89 -16.65
N GLN A 4 -27.24 -6.73 -16.08
CA GLN A 4 -25.95 -6.06 -16.23
C GLN A 4 -25.05 -6.51 -15.09
N ILE A 5 -24.02 -7.25 -15.45
CA ILE A 5 -22.91 -7.64 -14.59
C ILE A 5 -21.80 -6.64 -14.95
N ALA A 6 -21.40 -5.78 -14.02
CA ALA A 6 -20.28 -4.86 -14.21
C ALA A 6 -19.00 -5.54 -13.71
N TRP A 7 -18.14 -5.94 -14.66
CA TRP A 7 -16.72 -6.22 -14.45
C TRP A 7 -15.96 -5.16 -15.24
N ALA A 8 -15.05 -4.42 -14.59
CA ALA A 8 -14.11 -3.54 -15.27
C ALA A 8 -12.68 -4.00 -14.98
N VAL A 9 -12.15 -4.85 -15.87
CA VAL A 9 -10.73 -5.13 -16.02
C VAL A 9 -10.37 -4.80 -17.48
N LEU A 10 -9.45 -3.85 -17.64
CA LEU A 10 -8.65 -3.46 -18.82
C LEU A 10 -9.33 -3.40 -20.21
N ALA A 11 -9.33 -2.20 -20.80
CA ALA A 11 -9.30 -2.03 -22.26
C ALA A 11 -8.30 -0.92 -22.64
N ALA A 12 -7.09 -1.30 -23.05
CA ALA A 12 -6.20 -0.46 -23.83
C ALA A 12 -6.52 -0.66 -25.32
N ALA A 13 -7.18 0.32 -25.94
CA ALA A 13 -7.46 0.33 -27.36
C ALA A 13 -6.40 1.14 -28.11
N PHE A 14 -5.62 0.46 -28.96
CA PHE A 14 -4.74 1.06 -29.95
C PHE A 14 -5.56 1.35 -31.22
N THR A 15 -5.75 2.60 -31.59
CA THR A 15 -6.26 2.99 -32.91
C THR A 15 -5.15 3.68 -33.71
N MET A 16 -4.69 3.00 -34.78
CA MET A 16 -3.86 3.61 -35.82
C MET A 16 -4.72 4.52 -36.70
N GLY A 17 -4.45 5.82 -36.67
CA GLY A 17 -4.97 6.80 -37.63
C GLY A 17 -3.84 7.27 -38.55
N THR A 18 -3.94 6.92 -39.83
CA THR A 18 -3.11 7.47 -40.91
C THR A 18 -3.53 8.91 -41.22
N VAL A 19 -2.59 9.85 -41.26
CA VAL A 19 -2.82 11.17 -41.88
C VAL A 19 -1.67 11.51 -42.80
N SER A 20 -1.99 11.61 -44.09
CA SER A 20 -1.18 12.19 -45.16
C SER A 20 -1.52 13.68 -45.30
N GLY A 21 -0.53 14.56 -45.46
CA GLY A 21 -0.77 15.93 -45.91
C GLY A 21 0.41 16.90 -45.72
N ALA A 22 1.22 17.02 -46.78
CA ALA A 22 2.02 18.14 -47.32
C ALA A 22 2.46 19.38 -46.48
N PRO A 23 3.55 20.07 -46.89
CA PRO A 23 4.44 20.83 -46.01
C PRO A 23 4.05 22.31 -45.88
N LEU A 24 4.38 22.92 -44.74
CA LEU A 24 4.41 24.38 -44.61
C LEU A 24 5.73 24.83 -43.96
N THR A 25 6.42 25.65 -44.73
CA THR A 25 7.61 26.43 -44.42
C THR A 25 7.39 27.32 -43.19
N GLY A 26 8.38 27.36 -42.28
CA GLY A 26 8.36 28.32 -41.17
C GLY A 26 9.64 28.29 -40.35
N SER A 27 10.51 29.28 -40.62
CA SER A 27 11.49 29.90 -39.71
C SER A 27 12.24 29.03 -38.69
N HIS A 28 13.55 28.89 -38.90
CA HIS A 28 14.50 28.58 -37.84
C HIS A 28 14.45 29.65 -36.74
N THR A 29 13.69 29.39 -35.68
CA THR A 29 13.88 30.07 -34.40
C THR A 29 14.94 29.29 -33.61
N ALA A 30 16.10 29.91 -33.43
CA ALA A 30 17.13 29.45 -32.51
C ALA A 30 16.50 29.19 -31.14
N HIS A 31 16.50 27.94 -30.69
CA HIS A 31 16.09 27.59 -29.34
C HIS A 31 17.20 28.03 -28.40
N ALA A 32 16.89 28.94 -27.48
CA ALA A 32 17.76 29.26 -26.37
C ALA A 32 18.02 27.97 -25.57
N GLN A 33 19.29 27.56 -25.47
CA GLN A 33 19.68 26.38 -24.72
C GLN A 33 19.45 26.61 -23.23
N THR A 34 18.55 25.82 -22.64
CA THR A 34 18.41 25.69 -21.20
C THR A 34 19.60 24.90 -20.64
N ALA A 35 20.20 25.38 -19.56
CA ALA A 35 21.31 24.69 -18.89
C ALA A 35 20.96 23.24 -18.52
N THR A 36 21.92 22.33 -18.66
CA THR A 36 21.78 20.91 -18.32
C THR A 36 21.36 20.74 -16.85
N ILE A 37 20.27 20.02 -16.61
CA ILE A 37 19.79 19.72 -15.25
C ILE A 37 20.69 18.65 -14.64
N VAL A 38 21.16 18.87 -13.41
CA VAL A 38 22.01 17.91 -12.70
C VAL A 38 21.32 17.47 -11.43
N ASP A 39 21.24 16.15 -11.21
CA ASP A 39 20.75 15.58 -9.96
C ASP A 39 21.53 16.14 -8.76
N PRO A 40 20.86 16.76 -7.76
CA PRO A 40 21.52 17.29 -6.58
C PRO A 40 22.38 16.24 -5.85
N ALA A 41 21.96 14.97 -5.87
CA ALA A 41 22.73 13.87 -5.29
C ALA A 41 24.03 13.60 -6.07
N LEU A 42 24.01 13.77 -7.39
CA LEU A 42 25.20 13.66 -8.22
C LEU A 42 26.17 14.81 -7.92
N LEU A 43 25.68 16.06 -7.78
CA LEU A 43 26.51 17.21 -7.40
C LEU A 43 27.20 16.99 -6.04
N SER A 44 26.43 16.52 -5.04
CA SER A 44 26.97 16.17 -3.73
C SER A 44 28.02 15.07 -3.80
N THR A 45 27.79 14.04 -4.62
CA THR A 45 28.73 12.92 -4.77
C THR A 45 30.01 13.38 -5.45
N LEU A 46 29.91 14.16 -6.52
CA LEU A 46 31.06 14.69 -7.25
C LEU A 46 31.97 15.57 -6.37
N ALA A 47 31.42 16.28 -5.38
CA ALA A 47 32.21 17.09 -4.46
C ALA A 47 33.25 16.26 -3.67
N GLY A 48 32.90 15.02 -3.32
CA GLY A 48 33.75 14.11 -2.54
C GLY A 48 34.70 13.21 -3.35
N LEU A 49 34.60 13.21 -4.68
CA LEU A 49 35.39 12.34 -5.56
C LEU A 49 36.68 12.98 -6.07
N THR A 50 37.68 12.15 -6.36
CA THR A 50 38.86 12.53 -7.14
C THR A 50 38.54 12.62 -8.63
N ASN A 51 39.41 13.27 -9.40
CA ASN A 51 39.20 13.54 -10.82
C ASN A 51 39.05 12.28 -11.69
N LEU A 52 39.63 11.16 -11.26
CA LEU A 52 39.64 9.89 -12.00
C LEU A 52 38.57 8.91 -11.52
N ASP A 53 37.88 9.22 -10.42
CA ASP A 53 36.82 8.36 -9.91
C ASP A 53 35.66 8.34 -10.91
N SER A 54 35.25 7.13 -11.29
CA SER A 54 34.18 6.89 -12.25
C SER A 54 32.86 6.60 -11.54
N LEU A 55 31.80 7.23 -12.01
CA LEU A 55 30.43 6.99 -11.57
C LEU A 55 29.58 6.53 -12.74
N LYS A 56 28.64 5.64 -12.43
CA LYS A 56 27.57 5.29 -13.35
C LYS A 56 26.49 6.37 -13.32
N VAL A 57 26.17 6.90 -14.49
CA VAL A 57 25.24 8.01 -14.69
C VAL A 57 24.22 7.70 -15.77
N ILE A 58 23.11 8.42 -15.71
CA ILE A 58 21.98 8.34 -16.63
C ILE A 58 21.87 9.71 -17.31
N LEU A 59 22.17 9.74 -18.62
CA LEU A 59 22.05 10.93 -19.46
C LEU A 59 20.69 10.91 -20.14
N THR A 60 19.89 11.94 -19.91
CA THR A 60 18.56 12.11 -20.53
C THR A 60 18.62 13.19 -21.60
N TYR A 61 18.03 12.91 -22.75
CA TYR A 61 17.96 13.79 -23.91
C TYR A 61 16.50 14.18 -24.18
N GLU A 62 16.26 15.26 -24.92
CA GLU A 62 14.89 15.63 -25.34
C GLU A 62 14.31 14.66 -26.37
N GLN A 63 15.18 14.09 -27.21
CA GLN A 63 14.84 13.13 -28.24
C GLN A 63 15.82 11.96 -28.18
N ALA A 64 15.53 10.86 -28.88
CA ALA A 64 16.42 9.71 -28.91
C ALA A 64 17.85 10.13 -29.32
N PRO A 65 18.90 9.79 -28.54
CA PRO A 65 20.26 10.25 -28.79
C PRO A 65 20.71 9.89 -30.22
N THR A 66 21.22 10.86 -30.96
CA THR A 66 21.74 10.70 -32.32
C THR A 66 23.15 10.10 -32.30
N GLN A 67 23.69 9.76 -33.47
CA GLN A 67 25.10 9.32 -33.56
C GLN A 67 26.06 10.45 -33.17
N SER A 68 25.75 11.70 -33.55
CA SER A 68 26.54 12.88 -33.18
C SER A 68 26.58 13.09 -31.66
N ASP A 69 25.51 12.77 -30.93
CA ASP A 69 25.51 12.82 -29.47
C ASP A 69 26.46 11.79 -28.85
N LEU A 70 26.56 10.60 -29.45
CA LEU A 70 27.48 9.55 -29.00
C LEU A 70 28.94 9.89 -29.35
N ASP A 71 29.18 10.50 -30.51
CA ASP A 71 30.51 10.95 -30.93
C ASP A 71 31.02 12.08 -30.02
N LEU A 72 30.13 12.98 -29.58
CA LEU A 72 30.45 14.01 -28.59
C LEU A 72 30.88 13.40 -27.25
N LEU A 73 30.16 12.39 -26.75
CA LEU A 73 30.55 11.64 -25.54
C LEU A 73 31.91 10.95 -25.74
N ALA A 74 32.14 10.34 -26.89
CA ALA A 74 33.41 9.68 -27.22
C ALA A 74 34.58 10.69 -27.25
N GLY A 75 34.35 11.92 -27.75
CA GLY A 75 35.32 13.02 -27.73
C GLY A 75 35.74 13.46 -26.32
N LEU A 76 34.85 13.27 -25.33
CA LEU A 76 35.16 13.47 -23.90
C LEU A 76 35.81 12.23 -23.26
N GLY A 77 36.06 11.17 -24.02
CA GLY A 77 36.58 9.90 -23.53
C GLY A 77 35.53 8.99 -22.88
N ILE A 78 34.24 9.30 -23.01
CA ILE A 78 33.13 8.44 -22.55
C ILE A 78 32.75 7.50 -23.71
N THR A 79 33.48 6.39 -23.83
CA THR A 79 33.42 5.51 -25.03
C THR A 79 32.52 4.28 -24.88
N SER A 80 31.90 4.08 -23.71
CA SER A 80 31.06 2.91 -23.45
C SER A 80 29.75 3.28 -22.76
N GLY A 81 28.68 2.55 -23.04
CA GLY A 81 27.37 2.80 -22.44
C GLY A 81 26.25 2.04 -23.14
N LYS A 82 25.04 2.15 -22.60
CA LYS A 82 23.81 1.60 -23.17
C LYS A 82 22.92 2.75 -23.64
N LYS A 83 22.76 2.90 -24.95
CA LYS A 83 21.67 3.68 -25.53
C LYS A 83 20.39 2.86 -25.47
N LEU A 84 19.36 3.38 -24.81
CA LEU A 84 18.07 2.69 -24.72
C LEU A 84 17.30 2.81 -26.05
N LYS A 85 16.62 1.74 -26.45
CA LYS A 85 16.02 1.64 -27.80
C LYS A 85 14.75 2.48 -27.98
N LYS A 86 14.02 2.76 -26.90
CA LYS A 86 12.71 3.44 -26.91
C LYS A 86 12.66 4.67 -26.02
N LEU A 87 13.70 4.88 -25.21
CA LEU A 87 13.79 6.00 -24.28
C LEU A 87 14.95 6.90 -24.73
N PRO A 88 14.82 8.23 -24.60
CA PRO A 88 15.87 9.17 -24.98
C PRO A 88 16.99 9.22 -23.92
N ILE A 89 17.61 8.05 -23.67
CA ILE A 89 18.50 7.83 -22.52
C ILE A 89 19.77 7.09 -22.95
N VAL A 90 20.90 7.54 -22.42
CA VAL A 90 22.18 6.82 -22.41
C VAL A 90 22.57 6.54 -20.96
N ILE A 91 22.86 5.28 -20.65
CA ILE A 91 23.42 4.87 -19.36
C ILE A 91 24.91 4.61 -19.56
N THR A 92 25.79 5.31 -18.84
CA THR A 92 27.24 5.22 -19.03
C THR A 92 27.99 5.33 -17.71
N SER A 93 29.29 5.04 -17.72
CA SER A 93 30.21 5.36 -16.63
C SER A 93 31.15 6.47 -17.09
N ALA A 94 31.28 7.53 -16.31
CA ALA A 94 32.12 8.68 -16.63
C ALA A 94 32.88 9.14 -15.38
N THR A 95 34.12 9.60 -15.55
CA THR A 95 34.90 10.16 -14.44
C THR A 95 34.39 11.55 -14.05
N LYS A 96 34.75 12.01 -12.85
CA LYS A 96 34.44 13.38 -12.41
C LYS A 96 34.87 14.44 -13.44
N VAL A 97 36.07 14.32 -14.01
CA VAL A 97 36.56 15.27 -15.03
C VAL A 97 35.73 15.20 -16.31
N GLN A 98 35.35 14.00 -16.75
CA GLN A 98 34.53 13.82 -17.94
C GLN A 98 33.11 14.40 -17.75
N LEU A 99 32.53 14.23 -16.56
CA LEU A 99 31.24 14.81 -16.20
C LEU A 99 31.29 16.33 -16.12
N GLN A 100 32.35 16.89 -15.52
CA GLN A 100 32.55 18.34 -15.49
C GLN A 100 32.72 18.92 -16.90
N ALA A 101 33.47 18.24 -17.77
CA ALA A 101 33.62 18.64 -19.17
C ALA A 101 32.28 18.58 -19.91
N LEU A 102 31.50 17.50 -19.75
CA LEU A 102 30.17 17.35 -20.36
C LEU A 102 29.20 18.45 -19.91
N LEU A 103 29.19 18.79 -18.62
CA LEU A 103 28.31 19.82 -18.05
C LEU A 103 28.72 21.24 -18.45
N GLY A 104 29.99 21.45 -18.84
CA GLY A 104 30.49 22.73 -19.35
C GLY A 104 30.30 22.94 -20.84
N LEU A 105 29.75 21.97 -21.58
CA LEU A 105 29.50 22.12 -23.01
C LEU A 105 28.24 22.94 -23.26
N GLU A 106 28.40 24.05 -23.96
CA GLU A 106 27.27 24.85 -24.43
C GLU A 106 26.50 24.11 -25.52
N ASN A 107 27.14 23.28 -26.35
CA ASN A 107 26.53 22.62 -27.52
C ASN A 107 26.06 21.17 -27.29
N SER A 108 25.82 20.76 -26.04
CA SER A 108 25.33 19.41 -25.73
C SER A 108 23.80 19.33 -25.82
N ASN A 109 23.27 18.23 -26.41
CA ASN A 109 21.83 17.91 -26.37
C ASN A 109 21.42 17.14 -25.11
N VAL A 110 22.34 16.95 -24.15
CA VAL A 110 22.02 16.32 -22.87
C VAL A 110 21.18 17.28 -22.05
N LYS A 111 19.92 16.91 -21.81
CA LYS A 111 18.99 17.69 -21.00
C LYS A 111 19.25 17.52 -19.51
N ALA A 112 19.57 16.30 -19.08
CA ALA A 112 19.80 16.02 -17.68
C ALA A 112 20.80 14.90 -17.42
N VAL A 113 21.50 14.98 -16.27
CA VAL A 113 22.45 13.99 -15.78
C VAL A 113 22.03 13.54 -14.38
N TYR A 114 21.70 12.26 -14.23
CA TYR A 114 21.30 11.65 -12.96
C TYR A 114 22.30 10.58 -12.52
N THR A 115 22.43 10.38 -11.20
CA THR A 115 23.19 9.25 -10.67
C THR A 115 22.38 7.95 -10.76
N ASP A 116 23.06 6.82 -10.95
CA ASP A 116 22.43 5.49 -10.85
C ASP A 116 22.16 5.15 -9.38
N LYS A 117 21.06 5.70 -8.84
CA LYS A 117 20.63 5.46 -7.45
C LYS A 117 20.31 3.98 -7.27
N LYS A 118 20.85 3.37 -6.22
CA LYS A 118 20.37 2.05 -5.78
C LYS A 118 18.90 2.18 -5.40
N LEU A 119 18.03 1.46 -6.11
CA LEU A 119 16.65 1.27 -5.68
C LEU A 119 16.65 0.45 -4.39
N GLN A 120 15.78 0.86 -3.46
CA GLN A 120 15.69 0.33 -2.11
C GLN A 120 14.35 -0.41 -1.95
N TYR A 121 14.33 -1.48 -1.16
CA TYR A 121 13.37 -2.60 -1.25
C TYR A 121 12.72 -2.93 0.10
N PHE A 122 11.58 -2.36 0.50
CA PHE A 122 11.18 -2.51 1.91
C PHE A 122 9.67 -2.54 2.22
N LEU A 123 9.22 -3.64 2.85
CA LEU A 123 8.11 -3.67 3.84
C LEU A 123 8.58 -3.09 5.19
N GLU A 124 9.89 -3.18 5.48
CA GLU A 124 10.51 -2.54 6.64
C GLU A 124 10.19 -1.04 6.71
N GLU A 125 10.05 -0.37 5.56
CA GLU A 125 9.73 1.06 5.50
C GLU A 125 8.37 1.36 6.12
N SER A 126 7.29 0.64 5.79
CA SER A 126 5.96 1.00 6.28
C SER A 126 5.78 0.73 7.78
N VAL A 127 6.30 -0.40 8.28
CA VAL A 127 6.29 -0.75 9.72
C VAL A 127 7.21 0.18 10.53
N ALA A 128 8.39 0.52 10.00
CA ALA A 128 9.28 1.49 10.65
C ALA A 128 8.73 2.93 10.56
N LYS A 129 8.10 3.30 9.44
CA LYS A 129 7.53 4.63 9.19
C LYS A 129 6.48 5.02 10.22
N ILE A 130 5.65 4.07 10.60
CA ILE A 130 4.60 4.28 11.60
C ILE A 130 5.10 4.07 13.03
N GLY A 131 6.36 3.69 13.25
CA GLY A 131 6.90 3.49 14.60
C GLY A 131 6.58 2.14 15.24
N ALA A 132 5.91 1.22 14.53
CA ALA A 132 5.58 -0.10 15.08
C ALA A 132 6.83 -0.92 15.40
N LYS A 133 7.91 -0.72 14.61
CA LYS A 133 9.19 -1.36 14.91
C LYS A 133 9.77 -0.89 16.26
N GLN A 134 9.48 0.33 16.68
CA GLN A 134 9.93 0.86 17.95
C GLN A 134 9.11 0.23 19.09
N VAL A 135 7.79 0.08 18.92
CA VAL A 135 6.89 -0.50 19.94
C VAL A 135 7.37 -1.85 20.45
N TRP A 136 7.67 -2.80 19.56
CA TRP A 136 8.09 -4.16 19.99
C TRP A 136 9.56 -4.26 20.43
N SER A 137 10.37 -3.20 20.24
CA SER A 137 11.83 -3.23 20.44
C SER A 137 12.25 -2.38 21.63
N ASP A 138 11.40 -1.42 22.00
CA ASP A 138 11.51 -0.61 23.20
C ASP A 138 11.27 -1.52 24.42
N PRO A 139 12.27 -1.70 25.31
CA PRO A 139 12.14 -2.55 26.50
C PRO A 139 11.03 -2.13 27.46
N ASP A 140 10.61 -0.85 27.42
CA ASP A 140 9.54 -0.33 28.27
C ASP A 140 8.14 -0.55 27.68
N LEU A 141 8.06 -0.97 26.41
CA LEU A 141 6.81 -1.32 25.73
C LEU A 141 6.74 -2.83 25.46
N GLY A 142 7.60 -3.34 24.57
CA GLY A 142 7.68 -4.77 24.24
C GLY A 142 6.42 -5.40 23.66
N TYR A 143 5.40 -4.60 23.32
CA TYR A 143 4.12 -5.07 22.80
C TYR A 143 4.27 -5.54 21.35
N THR A 144 3.68 -6.70 21.05
CA THR A 144 3.74 -7.38 19.74
C THR A 144 2.34 -7.78 19.22
N GLY A 145 1.27 -7.35 19.89
CA GLY A 145 -0.12 -7.73 19.67
C GLY A 145 -0.49 -9.05 20.34
N ARG A 146 0.32 -9.54 21.28
CA ARG A 146 0.19 -10.89 21.81
C ARG A 146 -1.15 -11.10 22.48
N GLY A 147 -1.81 -12.19 22.10
CA GLY A 147 -3.10 -12.58 22.70
C GLY A 147 -4.29 -11.78 22.17
N VAL A 148 -4.07 -10.76 21.35
CA VAL A 148 -5.15 -9.98 20.72
C VAL A 148 -5.59 -10.67 19.43
N GLY A 149 -6.88 -10.89 19.29
CA GLY A 149 -7.51 -11.41 18.08
C GLY A 149 -7.81 -10.30 17.09
N VAL A 150 -7.39 -10.48 15.83
CA VAL A 150 -7.71 -9.59 14.71
C VAL A 150 -8.41 -10.39 13.62
N ALA A 151 -9.68 -10.06 13.39
CA ALA A 151 -10.47 -10.66 12.32
C ALA A 151 -10.19 -9.96 10.98
N VAL A 152 -9.95 -10.75 9.93
CA VAL A 152 -9.75 -10.29 8.56
C VAL A 152 -10.91 -10.80 7.72
N ILE A 153 -11.90 -9.95 7.47
CA ILE A 153 -13.03 -10.24 6.58
C ILE A 153 -12.60 -9.82 5.18
N ASP A 154 -12.18 -10.80 4.38
CA ASP A 154 -11.57 -10.56 3.06
C ASP A 154 -11.70 -11.81 2.18
N SER A 155 -10.87 -11.98 1.15
CA SER A 155 -10.85 -13.16 0.28
C SER A 155 -10.44 -14.46 1.01
N GLY A 156 -9.83 -14.34 2.18
CA GLY A 156 -9.38 -15.44 3.04
C GLY A 156 -7.95 -15.23 3.54
N ILE A 157 -7.38 -16.25 4.17
CA ILE A 157 -5.96 -16.32 4.51
C ILE A 157 -5.38 -17.66 4.03
N ASP A 158 -4.26 -17.61 3.31
CA ASP A 158 -3.40 -18.77 3.02
C ASP A 158 -2.59 -19.12 4.27
N GLY A 159 -3.15 -19.98 5.11
CA GLY A 159 -2.50 -20.49 6.33
C GLY A 159 -1.38 -21.49 6.05
N THR A 160 -1.02 -21.76 4.78
CA THR A 160 0.21 -22.49 4.43
C THR A 160 1.43 -21.58 4.29
N HIS A 161 1.22 -20.26 4.22
CA HIS A 161 2.31 -19.29 4.18
C HIS A 161 3.16 -19.39 5.47
N PRO A 162 4.50 -19.45 5.37
CA PRO A 162 5.37 -19.74 6.52
C PRO A 162 5.24 -18.73 7.66
N ASP A 163 4.91 -17.47 7.36
CA ASP A 163 4.77 -16.41 8.36
C ASP A 163 3.32 -16.20 8.83
N LEU A 164 2.34 -16.95 8.27
CA LEU A 164 0.91 -16.87 8.61
C LEU A 164 0.31 -18.23 9.00
N GLN A 165 1.16 -19.19 9.36
CA GLN A 165 0.79 -20.58 9.54
C GLN A 165 -0.49 -20.77 10.37
N PHE A 166 -1.41 -21.58 9.83
CA PHE A 166 -2.60 -22.01 10.56
C PHE A 166 -2.21 -22.83 11.79
N GLY A 167 -2.85 -22.57 12.92
CA GLY A 167 -2.49 -23.14 14.22
C GLY A 167 -1.34 -22.44 14.93
N LYS A 168 -0.74 -21.39 14.34
CA LYS A 168 0.30 -20.56 14.96
C LYS A 168 -0.04 -19.08 14.94
N ARG A 169 -0.08 -18.45 13.76
CA ARG A 169 -0.47 -17.04 13.60
C ARG A 169 -1.95 -16.92 13.25
N THR A 170 -2.40 -17.74 12.30
CA THR A 170 -3.83 -17.86 11.98
C THR A 170 -4.44 -18.89 12.92
N VAL A 171 -5.14 -18.43 13.97
CA VAL A 171 -5.71 -19.30 15.01
C VAL A 171 -7.08 -19.86 14.62
N GLN A 172 -7.76 -19.18 13.70
CA GLN A 172 -8.98 -19.67 13.07
C GLN A 172 -9.03 -19.16 11.63
N ASN A 173 -9.51 -20.00 10.73
CA ASN A 173 -9.62 -19.70 9.32
C ASN A 173 -10.90 -20.33 8.77
N VAL A 174 -11.82 -19.48 8.35
CA VAL A 174 -13.21 -19.84 8.08
C VAL A 174 -13.55 -19.49 6.65
N LYS A 175 -14.34 -20.33 6.01
CA LYS A 175 -14.98 -20.03 4.74
C LYS A 175 -16.49 -19.95 4.91
N VAL A 176 -17.05 -18.81 4.50
CA VAL A 176 -18.50 -18.62 4.39
C VAL A 176 -18.99 -19.41 3.17
N VAL A 177 -20.04 -20.22 3.33
CA VAL A 177 -20.62 -21.03 2.25
C VAL A 177 -21.87 -20.33 1.74
N ASP A 178 -21.82 -19.92 0.48
CA ASP A 178 -22.99 -19.36 -0.22
C ASP A 178 -24.06 -20.45 -0.43
N ASP A 179 -25.28 -20.22 0.07
CA ASP A 179 -26.41 -21.17 0.02
C ASP A 179 -27.49 -20.69 -0.95
N LEU A 180 -28.24 -21.64 -1.53
CA LEU A 180 -29.31 -21.42 -2.51
C LEU A 180 -30.61 -20.81 -1.92
N LEU A 181 -30.57 -20.27 -0.69
CA LEU A 181 -31.69 -19.58 0.00
C LEU A 181 -33.04 -20.30 -0.13
N THR A 182 -33.04 -21.63 -0.02
CA THR A 182 -34.25 -22.44 -0.27
C THR A 182 -35.23 -22.44 0.91
N THR A 183 -34.75 -22.13 2.12
CA THR A 183 -35.55 -21.95 3.34
C THR A 183 -34.84 -20.94 4.27
N PHE A 184 -35.47 -20.53 5.39
CA PHE A 184 -34.77 -19.76 6.42
C PHE A 184 -33.80 -20.67 7.19
N ILE A 185 -32.51 -20.43 7.04
CA ILE A 185 -31.43 -21.17 7.66
C ILE A 185 -30.41 -20.21 8.28
N ASN A 186 -29.65 -20.70 9.25
CA ASN A 186 -28.48 -19.99 9.74
C ASN A 186 -27.35 -20.07 8.70
N PRO A 187 -26.40 -19.12 8.71
CA PRO A 187 -25.20 -19.19 7.88
C PRO A 187 -24.43 -20.49 8.10
N VAL A 188 -23.83 -21.00 7.04
CA VAL A 188 -23.02 -22.22 7.07
C VAL A 188 -21.55 -21.85 6.91
N TYR A 189 -20.75 -22.32 7.86
CA TYR A 189 -19.31 -22.06 7.89
C TYR A 189 -18.53 -23.36 7.75
N VAL A 190 -17.43 -23.30 7.00
CA VAL A 190 -16.37 -24.31 7.08
C VAL A 190 -15.23 -23.71 7.90
N GLU A 191 -15.09 -24.17 9.14
CA GLU A 191 -14.01 -23.76 10.05
C GLU A 191 -12.74 -24.62 9.88
N ASN A 192 -11.62 -24.13 10.42
CA ASN A 192 -10.32 -24.82 10.44
C ASN A 192 -9.79 -25.14 9.04
N VAL A 193 -10.03 -24.24 8.10
CA VAL A 193 -9.56 -24.38 6.72
C VAL A 193 -8.09 -24.00 6.67
N LEU A 194 -7.24 -24.91 6.20
CA LEU A 194 -5.80 -24.62 6.10
C LEU A 194 -5.50 -23.42 5.19
N ASP A 195 -6.20 -23.31 4.06
CA ASP A 195 -6.12 -22.19 3.12
C ASP A 195 -7.54 -21.81 2.68
N SER A 196 -7.99 -20.63 3.12
CA SER A 196 -9.30 -20.09 2.75
C SER A 196 -9.20 -19.05 1.63
N ASP A 197 -7.99 -18.64 1.24
CA ASP A 197 -7.73 -17.60 0.23
C ASP A 197 -7.47 -18.17 -1.16
N ASN A 198 -8.32 -19.12 -1.55
CA ASN A 198 -8.16 -19.77 -2.84
C ASN A 198 -8.59 -18.81 -3.97
N LEU A 199 -7.65 -18.48 -4.87
CA LEU A 199 -7.79 -17.58 -6.02
C LEU A 199 -7.92 -16.08 -5.72
N GLY A 200 -7.93 -15.64 -4.47
CA GLY A 200 -7.90 -14.22 -4.12
C GLY A 200 -6.46 -13.71 -3.98
N GLY A 201 -5.90 -13.88 -2.79
CA GLY A 201 -4.58 -13.42 -2.37
C GLY A 201 -4.56 -12.03 -1.73
N HIS A 202 -5.68 -11.31 -1.80
CA HIS A 202 -5.81 -9.98 -1.19
C HIS A 202 -5.87 -10.07 0.34
N GLY A 203 -6.67 -10.98 0.87
CA GLY A 203 -6.79 -11.21 2.31
C GLY A 203 -5.50 -11.71 2.94
N THR A 204 -4.75 -12.60 2.26
CA THR A 204 -3.42 -13.03 2.70
C THR A 204 -2.44 -11.86 2.77
N HIS A 205 -2.47 -10.96 1.79
CA HIS A 205 -1.63 -9.74 1.80
C HIS A 205 -1.97 -8.85 3.00
N CYS A 206 -3.26 -8.61 3.24
CA CYS A 206 -3.74 -7.84 4.38
C CYS A 206 -3.34 -8.49 5.72
N ALA A 207 -3.55 -9.80 5.88
CA ALA A 207 -3.15 -10.56 7.06
C ALA A 207 -1.64 -10.49 7.32
N GLY A 208 -0.82 -10.52 6.26
CA GLY A 208 0.63 -10.34 6.36
C GLY A 208 1.03 -8.97 6.92
N ILE A 209 0.34 -7.89 6.52
CA ILE A 209 0.60 -6.55 7.05
C ILE A 209 0.29 -6.50 8.54
N ILE A 210 -0.78 -7.17 8.99
CA ILE A 210 -1.17 -7.21 10.40
C ILE A 210 -0.12 -8.02 11.20
N ALA A 211 0.09 -9.30 10.87
CA ALA A 211 0.72 -10.23 11.80
C ALA A 211 1.65 -11.27 11.15
N ALA A 212 2.24 -11.01 9.98
CA ALA A 212 3.33 -11.87 9.51
C ALA A 212 4.44 -11.94 10.58
N ASP A 213 4.80 -13.15 11.03
CA ASP A 213 5.77 -13.31 12.12
C ASP A 213 7.22 -13.01 11.72
N GLY A 214 7.48 -12.89 10.41
CA GLY A 214 8.78 -12.54 9.82
C GLY A 214 9.78 -13.69 9.80
N THR A 215 9.41 -14.90 10.23
CA THR A 215 10.37 -16.01 10.42
C THR A 215 11.03 -16.46 9.12
N SER A 216 10.31 -16.49 8.00
CA SER A 216 10.88 -16.87 6.69
C SER A 216 11.86 -15.85 6.11
N THR A 217 11.92 -14.64 6.69
CA THR A 217 12.70 -13.53 6.16
C THR A 217 13.65 -12.91 7.20
N ASN A 218 13.93 -13.62 8.30
CA ASN A 218 14.75 -13.13 9.42
C ASN A 218 14.24 -11.77 9.95
N GLY A 219 12.92 -11.61 10.01
CA GLY A 219 12.24 -10.40 10.50
C GLY A 219 12.09 -9.29 9.47
N ARG A 220 12.56 -9.45 8.23
CA ARG A 220 12.52 -8.39 7.20
C ARG A 220 11.09 -7.97 6.84
N TYR A 221 10.20 -8.95 6.70
CA TYR A 221 8.81 -8.73 6.29
C TYR A 221 7.84 -9.08 7.41
N LYS A 222 8.18 -8.65 8.62
CA LYS A 222 7.34 -8.80 9.81
C LYS A 222 6.20 -7.78 9.78
N GLY A 223 4.97 -8.21 10.12
CA GLY A 223 3.79 -7.35 10.20
C GLY A 223 3.85 -6.34 11.35
N VAL A 224 2.82 -5.50 11.49
CA VAL A 224 2.75 -4.46 12.52
C VAL A 224 2.63 -5.05 13.94
N ALA A 225 1.83 -6.10 14.11
CA ALA A 225 1.55 -6.81 15.35
C ALA A 225 1.79 -8.32 15.18
N PRO A 226 3.06 -8.76 15.20
CA PRO A 226 3.49 -10.07 14.69
C PRO A 226 3.08 -11.24 15.59
N ASP A 227 2.73 -10.98 16.86
CA ASP A 227 2.24 -12.00 17.78
C ASP A 227 0.71 -11.98 17.94
N ALA A 228 0.01 -11.12 17.19
CA ALA A 228 -1.45 -11.12 17.15
C ALA A 228 -2.00 -12.43 16.56
N ASN A 229 -3.18 -12.80 17.03
CA ASN A 229 -3.92 -13.97 16.58
C ASN A 229 -4.82 -13.57 15.41
N LEU A 230 -4.59 -14.12 14.23
CA LEU A 230 -5.43 -13.84 13.05
C LEU A 230 -6.63 -14.79 13.00
N ILE A 231 -7.81 -14.20 12.75
CA ILE A 231 -9.04 -14.92 12.45
C ILE A 231 -9.39 -14.60 10.98
N GLY A 232 -9.08 -15.53 10.08
CA GLY A 232 -9.42 -15.38 8.66
C GLY A 232 -10.90 -15.69 8.42
N VAL A 233 -11.62 -14.76 7.81
CA VAL A 233 -13.04 -14.93 7.45
C VAL A 233 -13.17 -14.70 5.95
N SER A 234 -13.09 -15.79 5.19
CA SER A 234 -13.17 -15.76 3.73
C SER A 234 -14.61 -15.51 3.27
N SER A 235 -14.80 -14.35 2.66
CA SER A 235 -16.00 -13.94 1.94
C SER A 235 -15.93 -14.25 0.43
N GLY A 236 -14.86 -14.94 0.01
CA GLY A 236 -14.57 -15.31 -1.39
C GLY A 236 -13.71 -14.28 -2.14
N ALA A 237 -13.12 -14.69 -3.27
CA ALA A 237 -12.27 -13.83 -4.10
C ALA A 237 -13.02 -12.60 -4.65
N ALA A 238 -14.35 -12.70 -4.80
CA ALA A 238 -15.24 -11.56 -4.95
C ALA A 238 -16.07 -11.44 -3.67
N ILE A 239 -15.82 -10.40 -2.90
CA ILE A 239 -16.53 -10.16 -1.64
C ILE A 239 -17.93 -9.66 -1.96
N LEU A 240 -18.94 -10.36 -1.46
CA LEU A 240 -20.34 -9.99 -1.58
C LEU A 240 -20.83 -9.41 -0.26
N VAL A 241 -21.80 -8.50 -0.31
CA VAL A 241 -22.43 -7.95 0.90
C VAL A 241 -22.97 -9.06 1.79
N THR A 242 -23.58 -10.10 1.20
CA THR A 242 -24.12 -11.25 1.95
C THR A 242 -23.03 -12.00 2.70
N THR A 243 -21.94 -12.38 2.04
CA THR A 243 -20.85 -13.14 2.66
C THR A 243 -20.07 -12.30 3.67
N ALA A 244 -19.94 -10.99 3.46
CA ALA A 244 -19.37 -10.07 4.42
C ALA A 244 -20.23 -9.95 5.70
N LEU A 245 -21.56 -9.86 5.57
CA LEU A 245 -22.49 -9.84 6.70
C LEU A 245 -22.41 -11.13 7.51
N GLU A 246 -22.41 -12.28 6.85
CA GLU A 246 -22.24 -13.58 7.52
C GLU A 246 -20.88 -13.69 8.20
N GLY A 247 -19.84 -13.07 7.63
CA GLY A 247 -18.54 -12.95 8.26
C GLY A 247 -18.55 -12.07 9.52
N MET A 248 -19.24 -10.94 9.48
CA MET A 248 -19.41 -10.06 10.65
C MET A 248 -20.22 -10.75 11.76
N ASP A 249 -21.26 -11.51 11.39
CA ASP A 249 -22.03 -12.33 12.33
C ASP A 249 -21.16 -13.41 12.99
N TYR A 250 -20.30 -14.08 12.21
CA TYR A 250 -19.33 -15.03 12.75
C TYR A 250 -18.38 -14.38 13.76
N VAL A 251 -17.88 -13.17 13.47
CA VAL A 251 -17.00 -12.42 14.38
C VAL A 251 -17.74 -12.09 15.68
N LEU A 252 -18.98 -11.58 15.61
CA LEU A 252 -19.79 -11.30 16.79
C LEU A 252 -20.01 -12.55 17.65
N ALA A 253 -20.36 -13.67 17.02
CA ALA A 253 -20.60 -14.93 17.72
C ALA A 253 -19.34 -15.53 18.38
N ASN A 254 -18.14 -15.19 17.87
CA ASN A 254 -16.89 -15.81 18.31
C ASN A 254 -15.89 -14.83 18.95
N LYS A 255 -16.24 -13.56 19.15
CA LYS A 255 -15.30 -12.55 19.67
C LYS A 255 -14.66 -12.97 20.98
N ASP A 256 -15.43 -13.54 21.91
CA ASP A 256 -14.93 -13.93 23.23
C ASP A 256 -14.06 -15.19 23.15
N ARG A 257 -14.38 -16.10 22.22
CA ARG A 257 -13.64 -17.35 22.00
C ARG A 257 -12.21 -17.09 21.51
N TYR A 258 -12.02 -16.08 20.66
CA TYR A 258 -10.73 -15.76 20.04
C TYR A 258 -10.13 -14.43 20.49
N ASN A 259 -10.72 -13.79 21.51
CA ASN A 259 -10.35 -12.45 21.98
C ASN A 259 -10.29 -11.43 20.82
N ILE A 260 -11.29 -11.43 19.94
CA ILE A 260 -11.34 -10.55 18.77
C ILE A 260 -11.63 -9.13 19.25
N GLN A 261 -10.62 -8.26 19.18
CA GLN A 261 -10.72 -6.85 19.55
C GLN A 261 -10.80 -5.94 18.32
N VAL A 262 -10.38 -6.43 17.16
CA VAL A 262 -10.30 -5.64 15.93
C VAL A 262 -10.85 -6.44 14.76
N VAL A 263 -11.61 -5.80 13.88
CA VAL A 263 -11.98 -6.33 12.57
C VAL A 263 -11.50 -5.39 11.46
N SER A 264 -10.73 -5.95 10.53
CA SER A 264 -10.16 -5.26 9.37
C SER A 264 -10.97 -5.59 8.11
N ASN A 265 -11.46 -4.55 7.43
CA ASN A 265 -12.26 -4.66 6.22
C ASN A 265 -11.63 -3.85 5.09
N SER A 266 -10.88 -4.54 4.24
CA SER A 266 -10.12 -3.93 3.14
C SER A 266 -10.88 -3.92 1.80
N TRP A 267 -12.19 -3.71 1.88
CA TRP A 267 -13.14 -3.71 0.77
C TRP A 267 -14.19 -2.62 0.97
N GLY A 268 -14.96 -2.35 -0.08
CA GLY A 268 -15.92 -1.26 -0.06
C GLY A 268 -16.79 -1.19 -1.30
N THR A 269 -17.57 -0.12 -1.38
CA THR A 269 -18.37 0.21 -2.54
C THR A 269 -18.33 1.71 -2.78
N THR A 270 -19.10 2.20 -3.75
CA THR A 270 -19.29 3.64 -4.00
C THR A 270 -20.73 4.01 -3.70
N GLY A 271 -20.96 5.26 -3.30
CA GLY A 271 -22.30 5.77 -3.00
C GLY A 271 -22.34 6.63 -1.76
N ALA A 272 -23.55 7.02 -1.36
CA ALA A 272 -23.75 7.78 -0.13
C ALA A 272 -23.72 6.87 1.10
N TYR A 273 -23.25 7.41 2.22
CA TYR A 273 -23.40 6.80 3.53
C TYR A 273 -24.89 6.72 3.89
N ASP A 274 -25.34 5.54 4.29
CA ASP A 274 -26.65 5.31 4.89
C ASP A 274 -26.46 4.53 6.20
N PRO A 275 -26.84 5.07 7.37
CA PRO A 275 -26.75 4.32 8.63
C PRO A 275 -27.58 3.03 8.64
N ASN A 276 -28.57 2.90 7.75
CA ASN A 276 -29.40 1.70 7.60
C ASN A 276 -28.86 0.71 6.57
N ASP A 277 -27.74 1.03 5.89
CA ASP A 277 -27.07 0.05 5.06
C ASP A 277 -26.71 -1.19 5.92
N PRO A 278 -26.97 -2.42 5.44
CA PRO A 278 -26.72 -3.61 6.23
C PRO A 278 -25.30 -3.72 6.80
N ILE A 279 -24.28 -3.27 6.06
CA ILE A 279 -22.88 -3.27 6.54
C ILE A 279 -22.70 -2.25 7.67
N ASN A 280 -23.38 -1.11 7.60
CA ASN A 280 -23.37 -0.11 8.67
C ASN A 280 -24.10 -0.62 9.92
N VAL A 281 -25.22 -1.32 9.76
CA VAL A 281 -25.92 -1.98 10.88
C VAL A 281 -25.01 -3.03 11.54
N ALA A 282 -24.36 -3.90 10.76
CA ALA A 282 -23.49 -4.95 11.28
C ALA A 282 -22.21 -4.39 11.94
N SER A 283 -21.56 -3.40 11.33
CA SER A 283 -20.40 -2.72 11.93
C SER A 283 -20.74 -1.98 13.22
N LYS A 284 -21.94 -1.40 13.32
CA LYS A 284 -22.40 -0.79 14.59
C LYS A 284 -22.57 -1.84 15.68
N ALA A 285 -23.11 -3.01 15.34
CA ALA A 285 -23.26 -4.11 16.30
C ALA A 285 -21.89 -4.62 16.79
N LEU A 286 -20.89 -4.73 15.91
CA LEU A 286 -19.51 -5.05 16.29
C LEU A 286 -18.89 -4.01 17.21
N HIS A 287 -19.03 -2.73 16.86
CA HIS A 287 -18.59 -1.61 17.69
C HIS A 287 -19.21 -1.66 19.09
N ASP A 288 -20.53 -1.83 19.17
CA ASP A 288 -21.27 -1.86 20.44
C ASP A 288 -20.95 -3.09 21.29
N ALA A 289 -20.47 -4.16 20.65
CA ALA A 289 -19.94 -5.34 21.31
C ALA A 289 -18.49 -5.18 21.78
N GLY A 290 -17.88 -4.00 21.61
CA GLY A 290 -16.51 -3.68 22.02
C GLY A 290 -15.44 -3.98 20.96
N VAL A 291 -15.83 -4.39 19.74
CA VAL A 291 -14.87 -4.70 18.67
C VAL A 291 -14.59 -3.44 17.84
N THR A 292 -13.34 -3.02 17.74
CA THR A 292 -12.94 -1.89 16.91
C THR A 292 -13.03 -2.25 15.42
N VAL A 293 -13.85 -1.50 14.68
CA VAL A 293 -14.08 -1.73 13.24
C VAL A 293 -13.25 -0.77 12.38
N VAL A 294 -12.47 -1.33 11.46
CA VAL A 294 -11.60 -0.58 10.55
C VAL A 294 -12.02 -0.84 9.11
N PHE A 295 -12.16 0.23 8.31
CA PHE A 295 -12.50 0.15 6.89
C PHE A 295 -11.56 0.97 6.00
N ALA A 296 -11.27 0.44 4.83
CA ALA A 296 -10.58 1.18 3.77
C ALA A 296 -11.42 2.36 3.27
N ALA A 297 -10.79 3.54 3.12
CA ALA A 297 -11.46 4.75 2.66
C ALA A 297 -11.93 4.70 1.21
N GLY A 298 -11.38 3.81 0.37
CA GLY A 298 -11.67 3.72 -1.07
C GLY A 298 -10.48 4.14 -1.95
N ASN A 299 -10.53 3.78 -3.22
CA ASN A 299 -9.45 4.02 -4.20
C ASN A 299 -9.91 4.88 -5.41
N GLU A 300 -11.00 5.63 -5.25
CA GLU A 300 -11.65 6.45 -6.27
C GLU A 300 -11.17 7.92 -6.29
N GLY A 301 -10.08 8.24 -5.60
CA GLY A 301 -9.44 9.56 -5.63
C GLY A 301 -8.87 9.93 -7.01
N PRO A 302 -8.37 11.17 -7.19
CA PRO A 302 -8.16 12.22 -6.17
C PRO A 302 -9.35 13.17 -5.99
N GLY A 303 -10.50 12.88 -6.59
CA GLY A 303 -11.69 13.74 -6.48
C GLY A 303 -12.27 13.77 -5.06
N GLU A 304 -12.98 14.84 -4.74
CA GLU A 304 -13.81 14.96 -3.54
C GLU A 304 -15.02 14.01 -3.60
N ASN A 305 -15.59 13.69 -2.43
CA ASN A 305 -16.78 12.84 -2.30
C ASN A 305 -16.63 11.46 -2.96
N THR A 306 -15.49 10.82 -2.72
CA THR A 306 -15.12 9.51 -3.30
C THR A 306 -15.04 8.41 -2.24
N LEU A 307 -15.31 8.73 -0.97
CA LEU A 307 -15.20 7.76 0.12
C LEU A 307 -16.11 6.55 -0.08
N ASN A 308 -15.56 5.38 0.27
CA ASN A 308 -16.31 4.19 0.60
C ASN A 308 -17.33 4.51 1.69
N PRO A 309 -18.65 4.35 1.46
CA PRO A 309 -19.68 4.74 2.41
C PRO A 309 -19.59 3.98 3.74
N TYR A 310 -18.96 2.79 3.76
CA TYR A 310 -18.75 2.03 5.01
C TYR A 310 -17.65 2.63 5.89
N SER A 311 -16.73 3.41 5.31
CA SER A 311 -15.67 4.10 6.04
C SER A 311 -16.09 5.45 6.65
N VAL A 312 -17.28 5.95 6.26
CA VAL A 312 -17.85 7.23 6.71
C VAL A 312 -18.57 7.10 8.06
N ALA A 313 -18.99 5.88 8.42
CA ALA A 313 -19.74 5.62 9.64
C ALA A 313 -19.00 6.15 10.89
N PRO A 314 -19.63 6.96 11.76
CA PRO A 314 -18.95 7.61 12.88
C PRO A 314 -18.26 6.67 13.88
N TRP A 315 -18.76 5.44 14.01
CA TRP A 315 -18.24 4.39 14.89
C TRP A 315 -17.12 3.53 14.26
N VAL A 316 -16.77 3.80 12.99
CA VAL A 316 -15.72 3.10 12.25
C VAL A 316 -14.48 3.98 12.18
N ILE A 317 -13.31 3.35 12.08
CA ILE A 317 -12.05 4.00 11.71
C ILE A 317 -11.87 3.85 10.19
N GLY A 318 -12.09 4.94 9.44
CA GLY A 318 -11.87 5.01 8.00
C GLY A 318 -10.43 5.35 7.66
N VAL A 319 -9.76 4.56 6.80
CA VAL A 319 -8.31 4.65 6.59
C VAL A 319 -7.95 5.06 5.17
N ALA A 320 -7.32 6.24 5.04
CA ALA A 320 -6.73 6.75 3.81
C ALA A 320 -5.33 6.15 3.55
N ALA A 321 -4.90 6.15 2.28
CA ALA A 321 -3.62 5.59 1.87
C ALA A 321 -2.58 6.68 1.63
N GLY A 322 -1.49 6.62 2.39
CA GLY A 322 -0.31 7.46 2.19
C GLY A 322 0.88 6.68 1.64
N ASN A 323 1.90 7.39 1.16
CA ASN A 323 3.17 6.82 0.78
C ASN A 323 3.94 6.33 2.02
N LYS A 324 4.66 5.22 1.93
CA LYS A 324 5.48 4.68 3.02
C LYS A 324 6.80 5.44 3.28
N ASN A 325 7.25 6.24 2.32
CA ASN A 325 8.52 6.98 2.36
C ASN A 325 8.35 8.46 2.72
N GLU A 326 7.19 9.04 2.41
CA GLU A 326 6.90 10.45 2.60
C GLU A 326 5.50 10.61 3.18
N ASN A 327 5.24 11.67 3.94
CA ASN A 327 3.90 12.01 4.45
C ASN A 327 3.05 12.64 3.34
N VAL A 328 2.90 11.91 2.24
CA VAL A 328 2.17 12.30 1.03
C VAL A 328 1.00 11.36 0.86
N LEU A 329 -0.20 11.92 0.65
CA LEU A 329 -1.40 11.16 0.33
C LEU A 329 -1.26 10.53 -1.06
N ALA A 330 -1.67 9.28 -1.21
CA ALA A 330 -1.70 8.62 -2.50
C ALA A 330 -2.80 9.23 -3.39
N ASP A 331 -2.52 9.45 -4.67
CA ASP A 331 -3.48 10.07 -5.59
C ASP A 331 -4.80 9.31 -5.68
N PHE A 332 -4.75 7.98 -5.63
CA PHE A 332 -5.95 7.13 -5.66
C PHE A 332 -6.74 7.16 -4.35
N SER A 333 -6.16 7.60 -3.22
CA SER A 333 -6.85 7.55 -1.94
C SER A 333 -8.11 8.40 -2.00
N SER A 334 -9.24 7.78 -1.67
CA SER A 334 -10.53 8.48 -1.66
C SER A 334 -10.57 9.57 -0.60
N ARG A 335 -11.36 10.61 -0.89
CA ARG A 335 -11.43 11.85 -0.13
C ARG A 335 -12.87 12.17 0.19
N GLY A 336 -13.04 12.78 1.34
CA GLY A 336 -14.29 13.27 1.88
C GLY A 336 -14.85 14.49 1.15
N ILE A 337 -15.78 15.15 1.81
CA ILE A 337 -16.43 16.37 1.32
C ILE A 337 -15.83 17.56 2.07
N PRO A 338 -15.31 18.60 1.38
CA PRO A 338 -14.78 19.78 2.06
C PRO A 338 -15.80 20.42 3.00
N GLY A 339 -15.39 20.63 4.25
CA GLY A 339 -16.22 21.26 5.28
C GLY A 339 -17.26 20.35 5.93
N ASP A 340 -17.41 19.10 5.49
CA ASP A 340 -18.28 18.13 6.15
C ASP A 340 -17.59 17.52 7.38
N SER A 341 -18.32 17.41 8.48
CA SER A 341 -17.78 16.89 9.74
C SER A 341 -17.69 15.36 9.80
N VAL A 342 -18.43 14.66 8.94
CA VAL A 342 -18.56 13.19 8.93
C VAL A 342 -17.86 12.59 7.72
N TYR A 343 -18.04 13.18 6.53
CA TYR A 343 -17.43 12.70 5.28
C TYR A 343 -15.95 13.05 5.23
N LYS A 344 -15.14 12.26 5.94
CA LYS A 344 -13.67 12.30 5.96
C LYS A 344 -13.12 10.94 6.41
N PRO A 345 -11.92 10.55 5.96
CA PRO A 345 -11.22 9.46 6.62
C PRO A 345 -10.88 9.87 8.06
N THR A 346 -10.72 8.89 8.94
CA THR A 346 -10.27 9.11 10.32
C THR A 346 -8.78 9.39 10.36
N ILE A 347 -7.99 8.59 9.62
CA ILE A 347 -6.53 8.62 9.67
C ILE A 347 -5.92 8.14 8.34
N THR A 348 -4.65 8.46 8.10
CA THR A 348 -3.86 7.99 6.97
C THR A 348 -2.80 6.98 7.42
N ALA A 349 -2.59 5.92 6.65
CA ALA A 349 -1.56 4.92 6.90
C ALA A 349 -0.87 4.48 5.59
N PRO A 350 0.27 3.77 5.65
CA PRO A 350 1.00 3.36 4.46
C PRO A 350 0.17 2.43 3.56
N GLY A 351 -0.05 2.83 2.31
CA GLY A 351 -0.86 2.07 1.34
C GLY A 351 -0.27 2.02 -0.06
N VAL A 352 0.96 2.51 -0.29
CA VAL A 352 1.61 2.49 -1.61
C VAL A 352 2.82 1.56 -1.61
N ASP A 353 2.83 0.65 -2.58
CA ASP A 353 3.87 -0.36 -2.84
C ASP A 353 4.25 -1.15 -1.59
N ILE A 354 3.24 -1.64 -0.89
CA ILE A 354 3.39 -2.41 0.35
C ILE A 354 3.70 -3.86 -0.02
N ILE A 355 4.89 -4.33 0.37
CA ILE A 355 5.28 -5.74 0.23
C ILE A 355 4.60 -6.53 1.35
N SER A 356 3.90 -7.62 1.08
CA SER A 356 3.33 -8.48 2.14
C SER A 356 3.18 -9.92 1.64
N ALA A 357 2.67 -10.78 2.51
CA ALA A 357 2.49 -12.19 2.26
C ALA A 357 1.68 -12.43 0.98
N LYS A 358 2.12 -13.40 0.20
CA LYS A 358 1.53 -13.79 -1.08
C LYS A 358 0.85 -15.13 -0.92
N ALA A 359 -0.45 -15.20 -1.21
CA ALA A 359 -1.13 -16.48 -1.28
C ALA A 359 -0.59 -17.32 -2.44
N LYS A 360 -0.39 -18.62 -2.20
CA LYS A 360 0.18 -19.55 -3.18
C LYS A 360 -0.62 -19.62 -4.49
N GLN A 361 -1.94 -19.48 -4.40
CA GLN A 361 -2.86 -19.57 -5.55
C GLN A 361 -3.42 -18.21 -5.97
N SER A 362 -2.79 -17.10 -5.58
CA SER A 362 -3.27 -15.76 -5.91
C SER A 362 -3.27 -15.51 -7.42
N VAL A 363 -4.42 -15.05 -7.94
CA VAL A 363 -4.55 -14.57 -9.33
C VAL A 363 -4.11 -13.11 -9.49
N LEU A 364 -3.86 -12.40 -8.38
CA LEU A 364 -3.40 -11.02 -8.37
C LEU A 364 -1.88 -10.91 -8.51
N ALA A 365 -1.14 -11.95 -8.12
CA ALA A 365 0.32 -12.01 -8.17
C ALA A 365 0.96 -11.64 -9.53
N PRO A 366 0.38 -11.95 -10.70
CA PRO A 366 0.95 -11.51 -11.97
C PRO A 366 0.88 -10.00 -12.20
N LEU A 367 -0.07 -9.29 -11.57
CA LEU A 367 -0.27 -7.85 -11.76
C LEU A 367 0.85 -7.02 -11.13
N SER A 368 1.46 -7.53 -10.07
CA SER A 368 2.57 -6.90 -9.36
C SER A 368 3.95 -7.37 -9.85
N LEU A 369 4.04 -8.28 -10.82
CA LEU A 369 5.30 -8.97 -11.15
C LEU A 369 6.46 -8.01 -11.45
N GLN A 370 6.21 -6.93 -12.18
CA GLN A 370 7.25 -5.95 -12.49
C GLN A 370 7.75 -5.25 -11.24
N THR A 371 6.84 -4.80 -10.38
CA THR A 371 7.15 -4.16 -9.10
C THR A 371 7.83 -5.15 -8.15
N ASP A 372 7.35 -6.38 -8.07
CA ASP A 372 7.93 -7.45 -7.26
C ASP A 372 9.36 -7.75 -7.65
N LEU A 373 9.65 -7.93 -8.95
CA LEU A 373 11.01 -8.13 -9.45
C LEU A 373 11.93 -6.93 -9.17
N ALA A 374 11.34 -5.74 -9.04
CA ALA A 374 12.05 -4.51 -8.72
C ALA A 374 12.10 -4.19 -7.23
N MET A 375 11.48 -4.97 -6.34
CA MET A 375 11.36 -4.63 -4.91
C MET A 375 11.62 -5.81 -3.96
N ILE A 376 11.57 -7.05 -4.45
CA ILE A 376 11.63 -8.25 -3.64
C ILE A 376 12.80 -9.12 -4.14
N PRO A 377 13.75 -9.50 -3.27
CA PRO A 377 14.81 -10.43 -3.64
C PRO A 377 14.23 -11.74 -4.19
N LEU A 378 14.88 -12.31 -5.22
CA LEU A 378 14.37 -13.48 -5.94
C LEU A 378 13.99 -14.65 -5.03
N GLN A 379 14.73 -14.87 -3.93
CA GLN A 379 14.43 -15.95 -2.98
C GLN A 379 13.11 -15.76 -2.21
N HIS A 380 12.57 -14.54 -2.16
CA HIS A 380 11.34 -14.20 -1.42
C HIS A 380 10.12 -14.09 -2.34
N LEU A 381 10.28 -13.94 -3.66
CA LEU A 381 9.17 -13.85 -4.62
C LEU A 381 8.10 -14.96 -4.60
N PRO A 382 8.40 -16.20 -4.19
CA PRO A 382 7.36 -17.23 -4.04
C PRO A 382 6.37 -16.94 -2.92
N TYR A 383 6.77 -16.17 -1.92
CA TYR A 383 6.02 -15.96 -0.68
C TYR A 383 5.62 -14.49 -0.45
N TRP A 384 6.18 -13.55 -1.21
CA TRP A 384 5.96 -12.12 -0.99
C TRP A 384 5.59 -11.41 -2.29
N THR A 385 4.73 -10.41 -2.18
CA THR A 385 4.23 -9.62 -3.30
C THR A 385 3.87 -8.19 -2.89
N THR A 386 3.78 -7.29 -3.85
CA THR A 386 3.59 -5.86 -3.63
C THR A 386 2.21 -5.42 -4.09
N MET A 387 1.48 -4.68 -3.24
CA MET A 387 0.17 -4.12 -3.57
C MET A 387 0.06 -2.68 -3.09
N SER A 388 -0.82 -1.92 -3.75
CA SER A 388 -1.14 -0.53 -3.45
C SER A 388 -2.65 -0.36 -3.30
N GLY A 389 -3.09 0.35 -2.27
CA GLY A 389 -4.51 0.62 -1.99
C GLY A 389 -4.74 1.07 -0.55
N THR A 390 -5.90 1.69 -0.30
CA THR A 390 -6.42 1.87 1.08
C THR A 390 -6.64 0.53 1.77
N SER A 391 -6.83 -0.54 0.99
CA SER A 391 -6.82 -1.93 1.43
C SER A 391 -5.52 -2.36 2.12
N MET A 392 -4.37 -1.76 1.79
CA MET A 392 -3.09 -2.04 2.46
C MET A 392 -2.85 -1.09 3.64
N ALA A 393 -3.43 0.11 3.63
CA ALA A 393 -3.36 1.05 4.75
C ALA A 393 -4.19 0.57 5.96
N THR A 394 -5.38 0.03 5.70
CA THR A 394 -6.32 -0.52 6.69
C THR A 394 -5.69 -1.54 7.65
N PRO A 395 -5.01 -2.61 7.17
CA PRO A 395 -4.38 -3.60 8.04
C PRO A 395 -3.19 -3.05 8.84
N HIS A 396 -2.55 -1.94 8.42
CA HIS A 396 -1.57 -1.28 9.30
C HIS A 396 -2.26 -0.75 10.56
N ILE A 397 -3.41 -0.07 10.42
CA ILE A 397 -4.18 0.42 11.55
C ILE A 397 -4.70 -0.73 12.42
N ALA A 398 -5.17 -1.82 11.81
CA ALA A 398 -5.60 -3.00 12.57
C ALA A 398 -4.46 -3.59 13.41
N GLY A 399 -3.24 -3.62 12.89
CA GLY A 399 -2.06 -4.00 13.66
C GLY A 399 -1.72 -3.01 14.78
N VAL A 400 -1.80 -1.69 14.54
CA VAL A 400 -1.58 -0.68 15.60
C VAL A 400 -2.58 -0.84 16.73
N LEU A 401 -3.85 -1.08 16.39
CA LEU A 401 -4.89 -1.36 17.38
C LEU A 401 -4.57 -2.62 18.19
N ALA A 402 -4.09 -3.69 17.56
CA ALA A 402 -3.67 -4.88 18.31
C ALA A 402 -2.52 -4.60 19.30
N LEU A 403 -1.58 -3.73 18.95
CA LEU A 403 -0.54 -3.27 19.88
C LEU A 403 -1.12 -2.44 21.03
N MET A 404 -2.09 -1.57 20.75
CA MET A 404 -2.77 -0.75 21.76
C MET A 404 -3.60 -1.60 22.73
N GLU A 405 -4.32 -2.60 22.23
CA GLU A 405 -5.12 -3.53 23.02
C GLU A 405 -4.26 -4.43 23.91
N GLU A 406 -3.06 -4.83 23.46
CA GLU A 406 -2.11 -5.52 24.36
C GLU A 406 -1.61 -4.58 25.47
N ALA A 407 -1.38 -3.30 25.14
CA ALA A 407 -0.95 -2.32 26.12
C ALA A 407 -2.04 -1.97 27.14
N ASN A 408 -3.31 -1.95 26.72
CA ASN A 408 -4.45 -1.69 27.58
C ASN A 408 -5.69 -2.48 27.09
N PRO A 409 -5.94 -3.68 27.66
CA PRO A 409 -7.05 -4.55 27.24
C PRO A 409 -8.45 -4.04 27.57
N ASN A 410 -8.58 -2.86 28.18
CA ASN A 410 -9.86 -2.26 28.54
C ASN A 410 -10.23 -1.09 27.62
N LEU A 411 -9.49 -0.88 26.52
CA LEU A 411 -9.83 0.16 25.56
C LEU A 411 -11.19 -0.12 24.95
N THR A 412 -12.03 0.91 24.92
CA THR A 412 -13.23 0.91 24.09
C THR A 412 -12.88 1.32 22.66
N PRO A 413 -13.67 0.93 21.65
CA PRO A 413 -13.43 1.35 20.26
C PRO A 413 -13.33 2.88 20.10
N ASP A 414 -14.16 3.64 20.82
CA ASP A 414 -14.11 5.11 20.80
C ASP A 414 -12.81 5.66 21.41
N GLN A 415 -12.31 5.07 22.50
CA GLN A 415 -11.02 5.46 23.08
C GLN A 415 -9.86 5.12 22.14
N ALA A 416 -9.88 3.94 21.52
CA ALA A 416 -8.85 3.53 20.57
C ALA A 416 -8.82 4.47 19.35
N LYS A 417 -10.00 4.80 18.79
CA LYS A 417 -10.14 5.79 17.71
C LYS A 417 -9.61 7.16 18.14
N ALA A 418 -10.01 7.65 19.30
CA ALA A 418 -9.56 8.96 19.81
C ALA A 418 -8.05 9.01 20.04
N ILE A 419 -7.43 7.94 20.53
CA ILE A 419 -5.97 7.86 20.70
C ILE A 419 -5.29 7.99 19.33
N LEU A 420 -5.70 7.19 18.34
CA LEU A 420 -5.15 7.26 16.98
C LEU A 420 -5.24 8.68 16.40
N GLU A 421 -6.39 9.32 16.56
CA GLU A 421 -6.64 10.69 16.13
C GLU A 421 -5.74 11.72 16.84
N ASN A 422 -5.58 11.60 18.15
CA ASN A 422 -4.79 12.52 18.97
C ASN A 422 -3.28 12.40 18.73
N THR A 423 -2.81 11.20 18.36
CA THR A 423 -1.39 10.93 18.15
C THR A 423 -0.96 11.00 16.69
N ALA A 424 -1.90 11.18 15.76
CA ALA A 424 -1.59 11.27 14.34
C ALA A 424 -0.63 12.44 14.05
N ILE A 425 0.33 12.19 13.16
CA ILE A 425 1.28 13.18 12.67
C ILE A 425 0.57 14.01 11.61
N PRO A 426 0.41 15.34 11.79
CA PRO A 426 -0.21 16.18 10.78
C PRO A 426 0.48 16.06 9.41
N MET A 427 -0.29 16.19 8.33
CA MET A 427 0.22 16.15 6.96
C MET A 427 0.06 17.56 6.32
N PRO A 428 1.08 18.43 6.41
CA PRO A 428 0.99 19.80 5.88
C PRO A 428 0.67 19.82 4.39
N GLY A 429 -0.22 20.73 3.98
CA GLY A 429 -0.67 20.85 2.60
C GLY A 429 -1.92 20.04 2.26
N TYR A 430 -2.40 19.20 3.19
CA TYR A 430 -3.67 18.48 3.06
C TYR A 430 -4.73 19.00 4.03
N GLN A 431 -5.99 18.84 3.66
CA GLN A 431 -7.13 19.15 4.51
C GLN A 431 -7.69 17.89 5.19
N GLU A 432 -8.43 18.07 6.29
CA GLU A 432 -8.93 16.94 7.10
C GLU A 432 -9.83 15.99 6.30
N PHE A 433 -10.59 16.49 5.32
CA PHE A 433 -11.40 15.64 4.45
C PHE A 433 -10.57 14.72 3.55
N GLU A 434 -9.28 15.00 3.36
CA GLU A 434 -8.38 14.19 2.55
C GLU A 434 -7.60 13.16 3.37
N VAL A 435 -7.11 13.54 4.55
CA VAL A 435 -6.13 12.75 5.33
C VAL A 435 -6.61 12.38 6.74
N GLY A 436 -7.79 12.84 7.14
CA GLY A 436 -8.27 12.73 8.51
C GLY A 436 -7.37 13.52 9.45
N LYS A 437 -7.03 12.95 10.61
CA LYS A 437 -6.11 13.58 11.57
C LYS A 437 -4.64 13.56 11.16
N GLY A 438 -4.32 12.94 10.03
CA GLY A 438 -2.97 12.86 9.49
C GLY A 438 -2.44 11.42 9.48
N TYR A 439 -1.13 11.28 9.47
CA TYR A 439 -0.44 10.01 9.33
C TYR A 439 -0.30 9.30 10.67
N VAL A 440 -0.61 8.01 10.73
CA VAL A 440 -0.52 7.22 11.97
C VAL A 440 0.89 7.20 12.57
N ASP A 441 0.95 7.32 13.91
CA ASP A 441 2.13 7.09 14.75
C ASP A 441 1.78 6.02 15.79
N ALA A 442 2.15 4.78 15.49
CA ALA A 442 1.92 3.62 16.34
C ALA A 442 2.64 3.75 17.69
N LEU A 443 3.84 4.35 17.72
CA LEU A 443 4.61 4.49 18.94
C LEU A 443 3.91 5.46 19.91
N ALA A 444 3.49 6.62 19.40
CA ALA A 444 2.74 7.58 20.18
C ALA A 444 1.38 7.02 20.63
N ALA A 445 0.67 6.34 19.73
CA ALA A 445 -0.62 5.71 20.04
C ALA A 445 -0.51 4.69 21.17
N VAL A 446 0.45 3.76 21.09
CA VAL A 446 0.65 2.73 22.13
C VAL A 446 1.11 3.34 23.46
N ARG A 447 1.95 4.37 23.42
CA ARG A 447 2.36 5.09 24.64
C ARG A 447 1.20 5.82 25.32
N GLN A 448 0.25 6.33 24.54
CA GLN A 448 -0.96 6.94 25.09
C GLN A 448 -1.96 5.89 25.58
N ALA A 449 -2.12 4.77 24.88
CA ALA A 449 -2.96 3.65 25.31
C ALA A 449 -2.54 3.05 26.66
N LYS A 450 -1.23 2.98 26.92
CA LYS A 450 -0.65 2.46 28.17
C LYS A 450 -0.95 3.30 29.41
N GLN A 451 -1.29 4.59 29.25
CA GLN A 451 -1.58 5.52 30.35
C GLN A 451 -3.00 5.35 30.86
#